data_AF-A0A0S6WRI2-F1
#
_entry.id   AF-A0A0S6WRI2-F1
#
_cell.length_a   1.000
_cell.length_b   1.000
_cell.length_c   1.000
_cell.angle_alpha   90.00
_cell.angle_beta   90.00
_cell.angle_gamma   90.00
#
_symmetry.space_group_name_H-M   'P 1'
#
loop_
_entity.id
_entity.type
_entity.pdbx_description
1 polymer ?
#
loop_
_entity_poly.entity_id
_entity_poly.type
_entity_poly.pdbx_seq_one_letter_code
_entity_poly.pdbx_strand_id
1 'polypeptide(L)' 'MHLNLATGETLAHLNYLDQRGEIVSAEDEDGAMRYRLA' A
#
# COMPACT_ATOMS: atom_id res chain seq x y z
N MET A 1 -11.49 -13.44 2.27
CA MET A 1 -11.33 -12.09 1.70
C MET A 1 -10.79 -12.26 0.28
N HIS A 2 -11.64 -12.20 -0.75
CA HIS A 2 -11.19 -12.26 -2.15
C HIS A 2 -10.80 -10.85 -2.57
N LEU A 3 -9.51 -10.57 -2.67
CA LEU A 3 -9.05 -9.33 -3.30
C LEU A 3 -9.29 -9.45 -4.81
N ASN A 4 -9.97 -8.46 -5.37
CA ASN A 4 -10.09 -8.33 -6.83
C ASN A 4 -8.68 -8.20 -7.43
N LEU A 5 -8.46 -8.78 -8.62
CA LEU A 5 -7.17 -8.80 -9.30
C LEU A 5 -6.51 -7.40 -9.36
N ALA A 6 -7.30 -6.38 -9.73
CA ALA A 6 -6.85 -4.98 -9.77
C ALA A 6 -6.38 -4.44 -8.41
N THR A 7 -7.00 -4.88 -7.31
CA THR A 7 -6.60 -4.50 -5.95
C THR A 7 -5.29 -5.19 -5.56
N GLY A 8 -5.13 -6.48 -5.91
CA GLY A 8 -3.89 -7.22 -5.66
C GLY A 8 -2.69 -6.64 -6.41
N GLU A 9 -2.87 -6.30 -7.69
CA GLU A 9 -1.82 -5.68 -8.52
C GLU A 9 -1.41 -4.31 -7.97
N THR A 10 -2.38 -3.50 -7.55
CA THR A 10 -2.12 -2.17 -6.95
C THR A 10 -1.32 -2.29 -5.65
N LEU A 11 -1.68 -3.24 -4.78
CA LEU A 11 -0.95 -3.50 -3.53
C LEU A 11 0.46 -4.01 -3.77
N ALA A 12 0.69 -4.84 -4.79
CA ALA A 12 2.03 -5.28 -5.15
C ALA A 12 2.91 -4.10 -5.57
N HIS A 13 2.37 -3.16 -6.35
CA HIS A 13 3.11 -1.97 -6.78
C HIS A 13 3.42 -1.04 -5.60
N LEU A 14 2.46 -0.80 -4.71
CA LEU A 14 2.67 0.02 -3.51
C LEU A 14 3.72 -0.60 -2.56
N ASN A 15 3.69 -1.92 -2.36
CA ASN A 15 4.72 -2.62 -1.58
C ASN A 15 6.12 -2.49 -2.21
N TYR A 16 6.21 -2.57 -3.53
CA TYR A 16 7.48 -2.40 -4.22
C TYR A 16 8.09 -1.00 -4.01
N LEU A 17 7.26 0.05 -4.04
CA LEU A 17 7.70 1.43 -3.79
C LEU A 17 8.10 1.66 -2.33
N ASP A 18 7.35 1.08 -1.38
CA ASP A 18 7.64 1.16 0.05
C ASP A 18 8.98 0.49 0.38
N GLN A 19 9.25 -0.69 -0.17
CA GLN A 19 10.53 -1.40 0.00
C GLN A 19 11.75 -0.62 -0.52
N ARG A 20 11.55 0.28 -1.47
CA ARG A 20 12.61 1.16 -2.00
C ARG A 20 12.73 2.47 -1.22
N GLY A 21 11.87 2.70 -0.23
CA GLY A 21 11.82 3.93 0.54
C GLY A 21 11.32 5.14 -0.25
N GLU A 22 10.64 4.92 -1.38
CA GLU A 22 10.06 5.99 -2.20
C GLU A 22 8.74 6.51 -1.62
N ILE A 23 8.05 5.65 -0.88
CA ILE A 23 6.84 5.98 -0.12
C ILE A 23 6.93 5.40 1.29
N VAL A 24 6.16 5.98 2.20
CA VAL A 24 5.94 5.47 3.56
C VAL A 24 4.49 5.05 3.70
N SER A 25 4.29 3.82 4.15
CA SER A 25 2.98 3.30 4.52
C SER A 25 2.74 3.44 6.03
N ALA A 26 1.53 3.84 6.41
CA ALA A 26 1.08 3.92 7.80
C ALA A 26 -0.39 3.53 7.92
N GLU A 27 -0.74 2.84 9.00
CA GLU A 27 -2.13 2.53 9.34
C GLU A 27 -2.78 3.76 9.99
N ASP A 28 -3.97 4.13 9.50
CA ASP A 28 -4.79 5.20 10.05
C ASP A 28 -5.72 4.66 11.16
N GLU A 29 -6.36 5.54 11.94
CA GLU A 29 -7.22 5.14 13.08
C GLU A 29 -8.41 4.24 12.67
N ASP A 30 -8.79 4.27 11.39
CA ASP A 30 -9.85 3.42 10.80
C ASP A 30 -9.34 2.01 10.41
N GLY A 31 -8.06 1.71 10.61
CA GLY A 31 -7.43 0.45 10.16
C GLY A 31 -7.11 0.41 8.66
N ALA A 32 -7.26 1.54 7.97
CA ALA A 32 -6.92 1.68 6.56
C ALA A 32 -5.44 2.01 6.38
N MET A 33 -4.77 1.29 5.49
CA MET A 33 -3.37 1.57 5.12
C MET A 33 -3.30 2.77 4.18
N ARG A 34 -2.60 3.82 4.59
CA ARG A 34 -2.36 5.03 3.79
C ARG A 34 -0.90 5.12 3.38
N TYR A 35 -0.67 5.64 2.18
CA TYR A 35 0.65 5.80 1.60
C TYR A 35 0.94 7.29 1.38
N ARG A 36 2.13 7.75 1.76
CA ARG A 36 2.64 9.10 1.48
C ARG A 36 4.01 9.04 0.81
N LEU A 37 4.35 10.06 0.03
CA LEU A 37 5.71 10.23 -0.48
C LEU A 37 6.67 10.46 0.70
N ALA A 38 7.87 9.87 0.63
CA ALA A 38 8.92 10.02 1.63
C ALA A 38 9.52 11.43 1.66
#